data_AF-A0A947A095-F1
#
_entry.id   AF-A0A947A095-F1
#
_cell.length_a   1.000
_cell.length_b   1.000
_cell.length_c   1.000
_cell.angle_alpha   90.00
_cell.angle_beta   90.00
_cell.angle_gamma   90.00
#
_symmetry.space_group_name_H-M   'P 1'
#
loop_
_entity.id
_entity.type
_entity.pdbx_description
1 polymer ?
#
loop_
_entity_poly.entity_id
_entity_poly.type
_entity_poly.pdbx_seq_one_letter_code
_entity_poly.pdbx_strand_id
1 'polypeptide(L)'
;MRFVIQILLWLVIIFLAYLTFNAVYEPIQFNKIKEKRYAKVINNLKDIRSSELAHKEVTGKFQGNWDSLAKFLDTAEFAITQRRDTTFLDEEYKKTYGVDQYIESVV
;
A
#
# COMPACT_ATOMS: atom_id res chain seq x y z
N MET A 1 -31.30 -54.27 -5.94
CA MET A 1 -30.01 -54.14 -5.23
C MET A 1 -28.93 -53.45 -6.07
N ARG A 2 -28.62 -53.89 -7.30
CA ARG A 2 -27.57 -53.27 -8.14
C ARG A 2 -27.78 -51.77 -8.45
N PHE A 3 -29.03 -51.36 -8.70
CA PHE A 3 -29.37 -49.96 -9.04
C PHE A 3 -29.22 -48.98 -7.87
N VAL A 4 -29.55 -49.43 -6.65
CA VAL A 4 -29.45 -48.61 -5.43
C VAL A 4 -27.98 -48.34 -5.09
N ILE A 5 -27.13 -49.36 -5.22
CA ILE A 5 -25.67 -49.23 -5.02
C ILE A 5 -25.08 -48.27 -6.06
N GLN A 6 -25.53 -48.34 -7.31
CA GLN A 6 -25.05 -47.45 -8.36
C GLN A 6 -25.39 -45.98 -8.08
N ILE A 7 -26.61 -45.68 -7.62
CA ILE A 7 -27.02 -44.32 -7.24
C ILE A 7 -26.19 -43.81 -6.05
N LEU A 8 -25.99 -44.65 -5.03
CA LEU A 8 -25.19 -44.29 -3.86
C LEU A 8 -23.75 -43.97 -4.27
N LEU A 9 -23.16 -44.78 -5.15
CA LEU A 9 -21.79 -44.58 -5.64
C LEU A 9 -21.68 -43.26 -6.43
N TRP A 10 -22.68 -42.93 -7.25
CA TRP A 10 -22.76 -41.62 -7.92
C TRP A 10 -22.82 -40.45 -6.94
N LEU A 11 -23.60 -40.58 -5.86
CA LEU A 11 -23.70 -39.56 -4.82
C LEU A 11 -22.35 -39.34 -4.12
N VAL A 12 -21.63 -40.43 -3.84
CA VAL A 12 -20.27 -40.40 -3.27
C VAL A 12 -19.29 -39.73 -4.23
N ILE A 13 -19.35 -40.03 -5.54
CA ILE A 13 -18.47 -39.40 -6.54
C ILE A 13 -18.68 -37.88 -6.57
N ILE A 14 -19.94 -37.42 -6.58
CA ILE A 14 -20.26 -35.98 -6.57
C ILE A 14 -19.73 -35.33 -5.29
N PHE A 15 -19.91 -35.98 -4.14
CA PHE A 15 -19.41 -35.48 -2.86
C PHE A 15 -17.87 -35.37 -2.84
N LEU A 16 -17.17 -36.40 -3.31
CA LEU A 16 -15.71 -36.39 -3.40
C LEU A 16 -15.21 -35.30 -4.37
N ALA A 17 -15.88 -35.12 -5.51
CA ALA A 17 -15.55 -34.07 -6.47
C ALA A 17 -15.70 -32.65 -5.90
N TYR A 18 -16.71 -32.43 -5.05
CA TYR A 18 -16.88 -31.16 -4.35
C TYR A 18 -15.76 -30.93 -3.32
N LEU A 19 -15.38 -31.96 -2.57
CA LEU A 19 -14.33 -31.86 -1.56
C LEU A 19 -12.96 -31.55 -2.20
N THR A 20 -12.61 -32.22 -3.31
CA THR A 20 -11.37 -31.93 -4.04
C THR A 20 -11.36 -30.54 -4.66
N PHE A 21 -12.48 -30.07 -5.19
CA PHE A 21 -12.60 -28.69 -5.69
C PHE A 21 -12.36 -27.66 -4.59
N ASN A 22 -13.02 -27.81 -3.43
CA ASN A 22 -12.86 -26.87 -2.32
C ASN A 22 -11.45 -26.87 -1.74
N ALA A 23 -10.82 -28.04 -1.62
CA ALA A 23 -9.45 -28.15 -1.11
C ALA A 23 -8.44 -27.35 -1.96
N VAL A 24 -8.68 -27.21 -3.27
CA VAL A 24 -7.84 -26.41 -4.17
C VAL A 24 -8.28 -24.94 -4.21
N TYR A 25 -9.58 -24.65 -4.12
CA TYR A 25 -10.09 -23.29 -4.22
C TYR A 25 -9.83 -22.43 -2.97
N GLU A 26 -9.86 -23.05 -1.79
CA GLU A 26 -9.62 -22.39 -0.50
C GLU A 26 -8.24 -21.70 -0.38
N PRO A 27 -7.10 -22.36 -0.69
CA PRO A 27 -5.79 -21.70 -0.63
C PRO A 27 -5.66 -20.55 -1.63
N ILE A 28 -6.33 -20.63 -2.78
CA ILE A 28 -6.33 -19.54 -3.79
C ILE A 28 -7.01 -18.29 -3.22
N GLN A 29 -8.17 -18.46 -2.58
CA GLN A 29 -8.87 -17.34 -1.96
C GLN A 29 -8.12 -16.79 -0.75
N PHE A 30 -7.52 -17.66 0.06
CA PHE A 30 -6.67 -17.23 1.17
C PHE A 30 -5.50 -16.37 0.70
N ASN A 31 -4.81 -16.77 -0.38
CA ASN A 31 -3.69 -16.01 -0.93
C ASN A 31 -4.11 -14.62 -1.43
N LYS A 32 -5.25 -14.51 -2.13
CA LYS A 32 -5.80 -13.21 -2.57
C LYS A 32 -6.11 -12.28 -1.39
N ILE A 33 -6.73 -12.81 -0.34
CA ILE A 33 -7.07 -12.03 0.85
C ILE A 33 -5.80 -11.67 1.65
N LYS A 34 -4.83 -12.59 1.68
CA LYS A 34 -3.53 -12.38 2.31
C LYS A 34 -2.79 -11.21 1.66
N GLU A 35 -2.65 -11.22 0.34
CA GLU A 35 -1.95 -10.16 -0.40
C GLU A 35 -2.54 -8.76 -0.11
N LYS A 36 -3.87 -8.64 -0.13
CA LYS A 36 -4.56 -7.38 0.23
C LYS A 36 -4.25 -6.92 1.67
N ARG A 37 -4.24 -7.85 2.63
CA ARG A 37 -3.92 -7.53 4.04
C ARG A 37 -2.45 -7.14 4.22
N TYR A 38 -1.54 -7.83 3.53
CA TYR A 38 -0.11 -7.53 3.57
C TYR A 38 0.19 -6.14 3.01
N ALA A 39 -0.43 -5.75 1.89
CA ALA A 39 -0.27 -4.40 1.34
C ALA A 39 -0.65 -3.30 2.35
N LYS A 40 -1.76 -3.48 3.08
CA LYS A 40 -2.18 -2.53 4.12
C LYS A 40 -1.16 -2.46 5.27
N VAL A 41 -0.68 -3.61 5.74
CA VAL A 41 0.32 -3.64 6.83
C VAL A 41 1.64 -3.02 6.38
N ILE A 42 2.08 -3.25 5.14
CA ILE A 42 3.29 -2.66 4.57
C ILE A 42 3.18 -1.13 4.52
N ASN A 43 2.02 -0.59 4.11
CA ASN A 43 1.81 0.86 4.10
C ASN A 43 1.88 1.43 5.52
N ASN A 44 1.18 0.82 6.48
CA ASN A 44 1.28 1.25 7.87
C ASN A 44 2.73 1.23 8.37
N LEU A 45 3.50 0.17 8.08
CA LEU A 45 4.92 0.08 8.47
C LEU A 45 5.79 1.16 7.81
N LYS A 46 5.47 1.57 6.57
CA LYS A 46 6.15 2.69 5.90
C LYS A 46 5.84 4.01 6.61
N ASP A 47 4.58 4.25 6.96
CA ASP A 47 4.16 5.49 7.63
C ASP A 47 4.83 5.62 9.00
N ILE A 48 4.89 4.51 9.74
CA ILE A 48 5.61 4.39 11.01
C ILE A 48 7.09 4.73 10.83
N ARG A 49 7.74 4.13 9.83
CA ARG A 49 9.15 4.38 9.54
C ARG A 49 9.42 5.85 9.24
N SER A 50 8.57 6.47 8.41
CA SER A 50 8.68 7.89 8.08
C SER A 50 8.52 8.77 9.31
N SER A 51 7.55 8.44 10.18
CA SER A 51 7.29 9.14 11.44
C SER A 51 8.48 9.07 12.40
N GLU A 52 9.07 7.89 12.58
CA GLU A 52 10.25 7.69 13.41
C GLU A 52 11.51 8.37 12.84
N LEU A 53 11.68 8.36 11.51
CA LEU A 53 12.75 9.11 10.85
C LEU A 53 12.62 10.61 11.11
N ALA A 54 11.40 11.12 11.01
CA ALA A 54 11.10 12.52 11.23
C ALA A 54 11.32 12.92 12.71
N HIS A 55 10.90 12.07 13.66
CA HIS A 55 11.20 12.25 15.08
C HIS A 55 12.71 12.24 15.36
N LYS A 56 13.46 11.36 14.69
CA LYS A 56 14.92 11.33 14.81
C LYS A 56 15.58 12.58 14.22
N GLU A 57 15.06 13.14 13.13
CA GLU A 57 15.60 14.35 12.52
C GLU A 57 15.48 15.55 13.46
N VAL A 58 14.36 15.67 14.17
CA VAL A 58 14.11 16.79 15.11
C VAL A 58 14.77 16.55 16.47
N THR A 59 14.61 15.36 17.05
CA THR A 59 15.00 15.06 18.45
C THR A 59 16.34 14.33 18.55
N GLY A 60 16.88 13.81 17.43
CA GLY A 60 18.12 13.03 17.39
C GLY A 60 18.01 11.58 17.88
N LYS A 61 16.83 11.15 18.35
CA LYS A 61 16.58 9.81 18.91
C LYS A 61 15.29 9.22 18.34
N PHE A 62 15.20 7.89 18.31
CA PHE A 62 13.95 7.18 18.02
C PHE A 62 13.04 7.15 19.25
N GLN A 63 11.74 7.08 19.02
CA GLN A 63 10.76 6.99 20.10
C GLN A 63 10.48 5.52 20.44
N GLY A 64 10.44 5.20 21.74
CA GLY A 64 10.18 3.84 22.22
C GLY A 64 8.71 3.55 22.48
N ASN A 65 7.86 4.58 22.57
CA ASN A 65 6.42 4.46 22.83
C ASN A 65 5.55 5.08 21.73
N TRP A 66 4.55 4.33 21.27
CA TRP A 66 3.58 4.73 20.26
C TRP A 66 2.81 5.99 20.62
N ASP A 67 2.34 6.12 21.87
CA ASP A 67 1.55 7.29 22.28
C ASP A 67 2.37 8.58 22.21
N SER A 68 3.66 8.50 22.52
CA SER A 68 4.58 9.63 22.46
C SER A 68 4.93 9.98 21.01
N LEU A 69 5.01 8.99 20.11
CA LEU A 69 5.22 9.22 18.69
C LEU A 69 3.99 9.88 18.05
N ALA A 70 2.77 9.43 18.39
CA ALA A 70 1.54 10.01 17.90
C ALA A 70 1.38 11.48 18.34
N LYS A 71 1.65 11.78 19.62
CA LYS A 71 1.66 13.16 20.12
C LYS A 71 2.71 14.03 19.43
N PHE A 72 3.88 13.47 19.12
CA PHE A 72 4.88 14.18 18.35
C PHE A 72 4.37 14.49 16.94
N LEU A 73 3.79 13.52 16.22
CA LEU A 73 3.23 13.77 14.88
C LEU A 73 2.17 14.86 14.87
N ASP A 74 1.31 14.91 15.89
CA ASP A 74 0.26 15.94 16.02
C ASP A 74 0.82 17.34 16.36
N THR A 75 1.99 17.40 17.01
CA THR A 75 2.57 18.66 17.54
C THR A 75 3.79 19.13 16.74
N ALA A 76 4.39 18.27 15.91
CA ALA A 76 5.67 18.54 15.28
C ALA A 76 5.51 19.54 14.13
N GLU A 77 6.19 20.67 14.27
CA GLU A 77 6.42 21.62 13.19
C GLU A 77 7.76 21.29 12.52
N PHE A 78 7.73 20.94 11.24
CA PHE A 78 8.94 20.76 10.44
C PHE A 78 9.42 22.11 9.94
N ALA A 79 10.65 22.49 10.31
CA ALA A 79 11.32 23.57 9.61
C ALA A 79 11.68 23.08 8.21
N ILE A 80 11.08 23.67 7.17
CA ILE A 80 11.48 23.43 5.77
C ILE A 80 12.91 23.96 5.62
N THR A 81 13.91 23.08 5.69
CA THR A 81 15.33 23.45 5.60
C THR A 81 15.75 23.72 4.16
N GLN A 82 15.05 23.15 3.18
CA GLN A 82 15.33 23.34 1.76
C GLN A 82 14.03 23.40 0.97
N ARG A 83 13.87 24.46 0.16
CA ARG A 83 12.89 24.54 -0.91
C ARG A 83 13.62 24.27 -2.22
N ARG A 84 13.17 23.29 -3.01
CA ARG A 84 13.69 23.09 -4.36
C ARG A 84 12.84 23.91 -5.31
N ASP A 85 13.32 25.10 -5.63
CA ASP A 85 12.73 25.89 -6.71
C ASP A 85 13.11 25.21 -8.03
N THR A 86 12.11 24.72 -8.76
CA THR A 86 12.33 24.18 -10.10
C THR A 86 11.85 25.18 -11.12
N THR A 87 12.65 25.35 -12.18
CA THR A 87 12.32 26.25 -13.28
C THR A 87 12.19 25.43 -14.54
N PHE A 88 11.07 25.54 -15.24
CA PHE A 88 10.85 24.90 -16.54
C PHE A 88 10.53 25.93 -17.60
N LEU A 89 10.89 25.60 -18.84
CA LEU A 89 10.68 26.47 -20.00
C LEU A 89 9.18 26.51 -20.31
N ASP A 90 8.62 27.71 -20.44
CA ASP A 90 7.23 27.90 -20.86
C ASP A 90 7.13 27.71 -22.38
N GLU A 91 6.69 26.50 -22.77
CA GLU A 91 6.53 26.13 -24.18
C GLU A 91 5.45 26.97 -24.89
N GLU A 92 4.43 27.43 -24.16
CA GLU A 92 3.30 28.19 -24.72
C GLU A 92 3.71 29.65 -24.98
N TYR A 93 4.46 30.25 -24.06
CA TYR A 93 5.01 31.60 -24.23
C TYR A 93 6.06 31.66 -25.34
N LYS A 94 6.95 30.65 -25.41
CA LYS A 94 7.95 30.53 -26.48
C LYS A 94 7.31 30.48 -27.86
N LYS A 95 6.19 29.77 -28.00
CA LYS A 95 5.46 29.63 -29.28
C LYS A 95 4.83 30.95 -29.72
N THR A 96 4.37 31.78 -28.79
CA THR A 96 3.63 33.01 -29.08
C THR A 96 4.56 34.19 -29.37
N TYR A 97 5.64 34.33 -28.60
CA TYR A 97 6.49 35.51 -28.64
C TYR A 97 7.90 35.23 -29.17
N GLY A 98 8.28 33.97 -29.38
CA GLY A 98 9.60 33.58 -29.91
C GLY A 98 10.76 33.81 -28.94
N VAL A 99 10.46 34.11 -27.67
CA VAL A 99 11.44 34.39 -26.60
C VAL A 99 11.37 33.29 -25.55
N ASP A 100 12.53 32.84 -25.07
CA ASP A 100 12.61 31.86 -23.99
C ASP A 100 12.24 32.51 -22.65
N GLN A 101 11.09 32.09 -22.09
CA GLN A 101 10.66 32.46 -20.75
C GLN A 101 10.55 31.20 -19.88
N TYR A 102 10.96 31.32 -18.64
CA TYR A 102 11.00 30.22 -17.68
C TYR A 102 10.03 30.54 -16.53
N ILE A 103 9.16 29.59 -16.18
CA ILE A 103 8.24 29.72 -15.05
C ILE A 103 8.87 29.05 -13.83
N GLU A 104 8.88 29.76 -12.71
CA GLU A 104 9.24 29.19 -11.41
C GLU A 104 8.02 28.51 -10.80
N SER A 105 8.18 27.25 -10.41
CA SER A 105 7.17 26.50 -9.67
C SER A 105 7.80 25.89 -8.43
N VAL A 106 7.15 26.12 -7.30
CA VAL A 106 7.48 25.49 -6.02
C VAL A 106 6.89 24.09 -6.02
N VAL A 107 7.74 23.08 -5.87
CA VAL A 107 7.33 21.67 -5.67
C VAL A 107 7.42 21.31 -4.20
#